data_AF-A0A7C1EMR2-F1
#
_entry.id   AF-A0A7C1EMR2-F1
#
_cell.length_a   1.000
_cell.length_b   1.000
_cell.length_c   1.000
_cell.angle_alpha   90.00
_cell.angle_beta   90.00
_cell.angle_gamma   90.00
#
_symmetry.space_group_name_H-M   'P 1'
#
loop_
_entity.id
_entity.type
_entity.pdbx_description
1 polymer ?
#
loop_
_entity_poly.entity_id
_entity_poly.type
_entity_poly.pdbx_seq_one_letter_code
_entity_poly.pdbx_strand_id
1 'polypeptide(L)'
;MPKKPNDAHIEAWTLDQLAKSAFFHRKLHEWKLLEIADQIDQVRGENLNWDNLNISEQAWNKVIHRGIKPVVVFAHPFVLQTVHGSAGYYRMLAMVSQKSMKRVGISLDSYEAGKPIPNEEMAITIAQHLNRIVSVLVEADEEIDAREFDLWRGMAAGSQAQGS
;
A
#
# COMPACT_ATOMS: atom_id res chain seq x y z
N MET A 1 -8.22 46.10 14.04
CA MET A 1 -7.30 45.84 12.90
C MET A 1 -6.66 44.48 13.13
N PRO A 2 -6.75 43.53 12.17
CA PRO A 2 -6.03 42.27 12.31
C PRO A 2 -4.52 42.56 12.36
N LYS A 3 -3.81 41.96 13.33
CA LYS A 3 -2.35 42.07 13.45
C LYS A 3 -1.74 41.57 12.14
N LYS A 4 -0.90 42.38 11.48
CA LYS A 4 -0.09 41.89 10.37
C LYS A 4 0.74 40.71 10.87
N PRO A 5 0.70 39.54 10.22
CA PRO A 5 1.55 38.42 10.58
C PRO A 5 3.02 38.84 10.47
N ASN A 6 3.84 38.36 11.40
CA ASN A 6 5.27 38.67 11.45
C ASN A 6 5.98 38.01 10.26
N ASP A 7 6.61 38.79 9.40
CA ASP A 7 7.26 38.30 8.17
C ASP A 7 8.32 37.23 8.45
N ALA A 8 9.12 37.37 9.53
CA ALA A 8 10.09 36.36 9.94
C ALA A 8 9.44 35.04 10.39
N HIS A 9 8.24 35.13 10.97
CA HIS A 9 7.47 33.94 11.33
C HIS A 9 6.91 33.26 10.07
N ILE A 10 6.37 34.05 9.14
CA ILE A 10 5.89 33.51 7.84
C ILE A 10 7.03 32.78 7.12
N GLU A 11 8.21 33.40 7.03
CA GLU A 11 9.37 32.81 6.36
C GLU A 11 9.79 31.48 7.00
N ALA A 12 9.85 31.42 8.33
CA ALA A 12 10.15 30.18 9.05
C ALA A 12 9.11 29.07 8.76
N TRP A 13 7.81 29.42 8.73
CA TRP A 13 6.74 28.47 8.36
C TRP A 13 6.83 28.03 6.90
N THR A 14 7.18 28.93 5.98
CA THR A 14 7.37 28.59 4.57
C THR A 14 8.55 27.63 4.39
N LEU A 15 9.65 27.83 5.12
CA LEU A 15 10.79 26.90 5.09
C LEU A 15 10.41 25.50 5.61
N ASP A 16 9.64 25.42 6.70
CA ASP A 16 9.12 24.14 7.20
C ASP A 16 8.18 23.45 6.20
N GLN A 17 7.29 24.21 5.56
CA GLN A 17 6.41 23.70 4.50
C GLN A 17 7.22 23.15 3.32
N LEU A 18 8.21 23.90 2.84
CA LEU A 18 9.08 23.46 1.74
C LEU A 18 9.85 22.19 2.11
N ALA A 19 10.41 22.13 3.31
CA ALA A 19 11.14 20.95 3.79
C ALA A 19 10.24 19.71 3.87
N LYS A 20 9.02 19.84 4.42
CA LYS A 20 8.06 18.75 4.50
C LYS A 20 7.57 18.30 3.12
N SER A 21 7.19 19.23 2.26
CA SER A 21 6.76 18.90 0.89
C SER A 21 7.87 18.18 0.11
N ALA A 22 9.11 18.65 0.21
CA ALA A 22 10.26 17.98 -0.42
C ALA A 22 10.50 16.58 0.17
N PHE A 23 10.33 16.41 1.48
CA PHE A 23 10.43 15.11 2.14
C PHE A 23 9.40 14.11 1.60
N PHE A 24 8.11 14.46 1.57
CA PHE A 24 7.05 13.59 1.03
C PHE A 24 7.29 13.25 -0.45
N HIS A 25 7.64 14.26 -1.25
CA HIS A 25 7.96 14.06 -2.67
C HIS A 25 9.13 13.08 -2.85
N ARG A 26 10.17 13.16 -2.03
CA ARG A 26 11.30 12.23 -2.09
C ARG A 26 10.89 10.81 -1.68
N LYS A 27 10.01 10.65 -0.69
CA LYS A 27 9.53 9.32 -0.23
C LYS A 27 8.81 8.54 -1.31
N LEU A 28 8.07 9.21 -2.20
CA LEU A 28 7.44 8.58 -3.38
C LEU A 28 8.47 7.76 -4.19
N HIS A 29 9.62 8.37 -4.46
CA HIS A 29 10.70 7.76 -5.25
C HIS A 29 11.56 6.79 -4.43
N GLU A 30 11.91 7.13 -3.19
CA GLU A 30 12.68 6.24 -2.30
C GLU A 30 11.97 4.89 -2.09
N TRP A 31 10.64 4.90 -1.98
CA TRP A 31 9.82 3.70 -1.82
C TRP A 31 9.37 3.07 -3.13
N LYS A 32 9.73 3.66 -4.28
CA LYS A 32 9.42 3.13 -5.62
C LYS A 32 7.93 2.83 -5.82
N LEU A 33 7.05 3.70 -5.31
CA LEU A 33 5.60 3.40 -5.23
C LEU A 33 4.94 3.22 -6.60
N LEU A 34 5.49 3.87 -7.63
CA LEU A 34 5.03 3.75 -9.01
C LEU A 34 5.65 2.53 -9.68
N GLU A 35 6.96 2.35 -9.57
CA GLU A 35 7.68 1.26 -10.23
C GLU A 35 7.21 -0.11 -9.71
N ILE A 36 6.91 -0.24 -8.41
CA ILE A 36 6.35 -1.47 -7.85
C ILE A 36 4.91 -1.67 -8.35
N ALA A 37 4.11 -0.62 -8.45
CA ALA A 37 2.75 -0.72 -8.98
C ALA A 37 2.75 -1.19 -10.44
N ASP A 38 3.63 -0.62 -11.26
CA ASP A 38 3.82 -1.02 -12.66
C ASP A 38 4.26 -2.49 -12.74
N GLN A 39 5.23 -2.91 -11.92
CA GLN A 39 5.67 -4.32 -11.88
C GLN A 39 4.54 -5.28 -11.51
N ILE A 40 3.70 -4.91 -10.54
CA ILE A 40 2.53 -5.70 -10.14
C ILE A 40 1.51 -5.75 -11.28
N ASP A 41 1.24 -4.63 -11.97
CA ASP A 41 0.28 -4.59 -13.08
C ASP A 41 0.70 -5.47 -14.27
N GLN A 42 2.01 -5.69 -14.46
CA GLN A 42 2.55 -6.60 -15.48
C GLN A 42 2.44 -8.09 -15.10
N VAL A 43 2.12 -8.42 -13.84
CA VAL A 43 1.94 -9.82 -13.44
C VAL A 43 0.65 -10.36 -14.06
N ARG A 44 0.75 -11.52 -14.71
CA ARG A 44 -0.39 -12.29 -15.23
C ARG A 44 -1.15 -12.97 -14.09
N GLY A 45 -1.85 -12.17 -13.29
CA GLY A 45 -2.61 -12.62 -12.12
C GLY A 45 -3.71 -13.63 -12.46
N GLU A 46 -4.22 -13.62 -13.69
CA GLU A 46 -5.21 -14.56 -14.20
C GLU A 46 -4.70 -16.02 -14.28
N ASN A 47 -3.37 -16.23 -14.27
CA ASN A 47 -2.76 -17.55 -14.29
C ASN A 47 -2.39 -18.07 -12.89
N LEU A 48 -2.66 -17.29 -11.84
CA LEU A 48 -2.31 -17.63 -10.46
C LEU A 48 -3.47 -18.34 -9.76
N ASN A 49 -3.16 -19.14 -8.74
CA ASN A 49 -4.16 -19.78 -7.90
C ASN A 49 -4.52 -18.88 -6.72
N TRP A 50 -5.75 -18.39 -6.69
CA TRP A 50 -6.25 -17.47 -5.67
C TRP A 50 -6.96 -18.14 -4.49
N ASP A 51 -7.04 -19.47 -4.49
CA ASP A 51 -7.72 -20.23 -3.46
C ASP A 51 -7.05 -20.11 -2.10
N ASN A 52 -7.85 -20.12 -1.03
CA ASN A 52 -7.38 -20.11 0.36
C ASN A 52 -6.50 -18.90 0.74
N LEU A 53 -6.63 -17.77 0.05
CA LEU A 53 -5.89 -16.54 0.34
C LEU A 53 -6.67 -15.52 1.19
N ASN A 54 -7.72 -15.95 1.90
CA ASN A 54 -8.61 -15.10 2.70
C ASN A 54 -9.18 -13.88 1.95
N ILE A 55 -9.43 -14.06 0.65
CA ILE A 55 -10.20 -13.11 -0.15
C ILE A 55 -11.66 -13.53 -0.03
N SER A 56 -12.53 -12.62 0.36
CA SER A 56 -13.97 -12.94 0.37
C SER A 56 -14.50 -13.02 -1.05
N GLU A 57 -15.50 -13.88 -1.26
CA GLU A 57 -16.17 -14.01 -2.55
C GLU A 57 -16.82 -12.68 -2.98
N GLN A 58 -17.38 -11.92 -2.04
CA GLN A 58 -17.98 -10.62 -2.31
C GLN A 58 -16.95 -9.60 -2.80
N ALA A 59 -15.80 -9.47 -2.12
CA ALA A 59 -14.74 -8.56 -2.55
C ALA A 59 -14.15 -8.99 -3.89
N TRP A 60 -13.90 -10.28 -4.06
CA TRP A 60 -13.43 -10.85 -5.32
C TRP A 60 -14.35 -10.49 -6.48
N ASN A 61 -15.65 -10.79 -6.35
CA ASN A 61 -16.66 -10.54 -7.37
C ASN A 61 -16.77 -9.05 -7.71
N LYS A 62 -16.69 -8.16 -6.71
CA LYS A 62 -16.73 -6.71 -6.95
C LYS A 62 -15.55 -6.24 -7.79
N VAL A 63 -14.34 -6.73 -7.49
CA VAL A 63 -13.10 -6.43 -8.24
C VAL A 63 -13.19 -6.93 -9.68
N ILE A 64 -13.53 -8.21 -9.89
CA ILE A 64 -13.55 -8.78 -11.24
C ILE A 64 -14.67 -8.21 -12.12
N HIS A 65 -15.86 -7.93 -11.57
CA HIS A 65 -16.96 -7.34 -12.33
C HIS A 65 -16.68 -5.91 -12.80
N ARG A 66 -15.76 -5.20 -12.14
CA ARG A 66 -15.28 -3.88 -12.55
C ARG A 66 -14.12 -3.95 -13.55
N GLY A 67 -13.71 -5.15 -13.97
CA GLY A 67 -12.58 -5.36 -14.87
C GLY A 67 -11.22 -5.00 -14.24
N ILE A 68 -11.16 -4.94 -12.90
CA ILE A 68 -9.94 -4.63 -12.17
C ILE A 68 -9.14 -5.93 -12.01
N LYS A 69 -7.84 -5.89 -12.34
CA LYS A 69 -6.96 -7.06 -12.18
C LYS A 69 -6.87 -7.43 -10.70
N PRO A 70 -7.18 -8.67 -10.29
CA PRO A 70 -7.09 -9.06 -8.88
C PRO A 70 -5.71 -8.81 -8.26
N VAL A 71 -4.64 -8.93 -9.05
CA VAL A 71 -3.26 -8.74 -8.59
C VAL A 71 -2.95 -7.32 -8.12
N VAL A 72 -3.68 -6.29 -8.59
CA VAL A 72 -3.50 -4.92 -8.09
C VAL A 72 -4.25 -4.66 -6.78
N VAL A 73 -5.15 -5.58 -6.38
CA VAL A 73 -5.99 -5.43 -5.17
C VAL A 73 -5.57 -6.40 -4.08
N PHE A 74 -5.38 -7.67 -4.44
CA PHE A 74 -5.12 -8.74 -3.50
C PHE A 74 -3.66 -9.21 -3.59
N ALA A 75 -3.06 -9.42 -2.43
CA ALA A 75 -1.73 -9.99 -2.30
C ALA A 75 -1.75 -11.47 -2.69
N HIS A 76 -0.75 -11.89 -3.45
CA HIS A 76 -0.54 -13.29 -3.80
C HIS A 76 0.88 -13.72 -3.39
N PRO A 77 1.07 -14.94 -2.84
CA PRO A 77 2.38 -15.43 -2.42
C PRO A 77 3.47 -15.33 -3.50
N PHE A 78 3.16 -15.74 -4.73
CA PHE A 78 4.02 -15.56 -5.90
C PHE A 78 4.51 -14.11 -6.05
N VAL A 79 3.61 -13.13 -6.05
CA VAL A 79 3.96 -11.71 -6.23
C VAL A 79 4.83 -11.21 -5.06
N LEU A 80 4.47 -11.59 -3.84
CA LEU A 80 5.23 -11.28 -2.64
C LEU A 80 6.68 -11.80 -2.69
N GLN A 81 6.91 -12.90 -3.40
CA GLN A 81 8.24 -13.49 -3.57
C GLN A 81 8.99 -12.98 -4.80
N THR A 82 8.30 -12.65 -5.89
CA THR A 82 8.94 -12.29 -7.17
C THR A 82 9.04 -10.79 -7.43
N VAL A 83 8.15 -9.99 -6.85
CA VAL A 83 8.14 -8.52 -7.00
C VAL A 83 8.67 -7.89 -5.72
N HIS A 84 9.92 -7.44 -5.75
CA HIS A 84 10.58 -6.86 -4.58
C HIS A 84 9.90 -5.56 -4.14
N GLY A 85 9.62 -5.44 -2.84
CA GLY A 85 8.91 -4.28 -2.28
C GLY A 85 7.38 -4.38 -2.37
N SER A 86 6.81 -5.40 -3.02
CA SER A 86 5.36 -5.61 -3.11
C SER A 86 4.67 -5.77 -1.74
N ALA A 87 5.39 -6.24 -0.72
CA ALA A 87 4.90 -6.24 0.66
C ALA A 87 4.45 -4.84 1.12
N GLY A 88 5.18 -3.79 0.72
CA GLY A 88 4.84 -2.40 1.04
C GLY A 88 3.64 -1.93 0.25
N TYR A 89 3.56 -2.30 -1.03
CA TYR A 89 2.40 -2.02 -1.87
C TYR A 89 1.11 -2.53 -1.24
N TYR A 90 1.03 -3.83 -0.93
CA TYR A 90 -0.18 -4.43 -0.37
C TYR A 90 -0.47 -3.98 1.06
N ARG A 91 0.56 -3.72 1.89
CA ARG A 91 0.35 -3.17 3.24
C ARG A 91 -0.25 -1.77 3.18
N MET A 92 0.28 -0.90 2.33
CA MET A 92 -0.25 0.46 2.14
C MET A 92 -1.65 0.42 1.55
N LEU A 93 -1.93 -0.51 0.64
CA LEU A 93 -3.27 -0.74 0.11
C LEU A 93 -4.26 -1.20 1.19
N ALA A 94 -3.83 -2.09 2.09
CA ALA A 94 -4.59 -2.47 3.28
C ALA A 94 -4.69 -1.36 4.35
N MET A 95 -4.10 -0.18 4.09
CA MET A 95 -4.12 1.01 4.96
C MET A 95 -3.62 0.77 6.40
N VAL A 96 -2.73 -0.22 6.60
CA VAL A 96 -2.17 -0.54 7.93
C VAL A 96 -0.71 -0.10 8.06
N SER A 97 -0.30 0.33 9.26
CA SER A 97 1.09 0.72 9.53
C SER A 97 2.01 -0.48 9.76
N GLN A 98 3.31 -0.33 9.50
CA GLN A 98 4.34 -1.32 9.87
C GLN A 98 4.29 -1.68 11.37
N LYS A 99 4.04 -0.68 12.23
CA LYS A 99 3.90 -0.88 13.68
C LYS A 99 2.71 -1.78 14.02
N SER A 100 1.60 -1.65 13.30
CA SER A 100 0.43 -2.52 13.48
C SER A 100 0.73 -3.96 13.05
N MET A 101 1.39 -4.14 11.90
CA MET A 101 1.81 -5.45 11.41
C MET A 101 2.71 -6.18 12.43
N LYS A 102 3.68 -5.48 13.02
CA LYS A 102 4.56 -6.05 14.06
C LYS A 102 3.78 -6.55 15.29
N ARG A 103 2.70 -5.88 15.67
CA ARG A 103 1.87 -6.28 16.83
C ARG A 103 1.12 -7.58 16.58
N VAL A 104 0.83 -7.92 15.32
CA VAL A 104 0.22 -9.20 14.94
C VAL A 104 1.28 -10.25 14.53
N GLY A 105 2.56 -10.00 14.85
CA GLY A 105 3.66 -10.95 14.61
C GLY A 105 4.24 -10.93 13.20
N ILE A 106 3.85 -9.98 12.33
CA ILE A 106 4.32 -9.89 10.95
C ILE A 106 5.25 -8.68 10.79
N SER A 107 6.55 -8.93 10.59
CA SER A 107 7.53 -7.88 10.33
C SER A 107 7.81 -7.78 8.83
N LEU A 108 7.54 -6.62 8.23
CA LEU A 108 7.69 -6.40 6.78
C LEU A 108 8.89 -5.50 6.42
N ASP A 109 9.58 -4.90 7.39
CA ASP A 109 10.58 -3.85 7.16
C ASP A 109 11.63 -4.23 6.11
N SER A 110 12.16 -5.45 6.21
CA SER A 110 13.18 -5.94 5.28
C SER A 110 12.63 -6.20 3.87
N TYR A 111 11.38 -6.64 3.76
CA TYR A 111 10.75 -6.97 2.48
C TYR A 111 10.27 -5.72 1.75
N GLU A 112 9.79 -4.73 2.50
CA GLU A 112 9.52 -3.37 1.99
C GLU A 112 10.78 -2.69 1.49
N ALA A 113 11.94 -2.94 2.14
CA ALA A 113 13.25 -2.49 1.66
C ALA A 113 13.79 -3.29 0.45
N GLY A 114 13.01 -4.23 -0.10
CA GLY A 114 13.34 -4.96 -1.31
C GLY A 114 14.03 -6.30 -1.12
N LYS A 115 14.13 -6.83 0.12
CA LYS A 115 14.52 -8.23 0.30
C LYS A 115 13.37 -9.16 -0.14
N PRO A 116 13.67 -10.30 -0.77
CA PRO A 116 12.63 -11.27 -1.11
C PRO A 116 12.07 -11.93 0.16
N ILE A 117 10.79 -12.31 0.13
CA ILE A 117 10.19 -13.15 1.17
C ILE A 117 10.71 -14.58 0.99
N PRO A 118 11.38 -15.16 2.01
CA PRO A 118 12.25 -16.32 1.80
C PRO A 118 11.51 -17.65 1.68
N ASN A 119 10.30 -17.77 2.21
CA ASN A 119 9.53 -19.01 2.19
C ASN A 119 8.06 -18.75 1.85
N GLU A 120 7.43 -19.78 1.30
CA GLU A 120 6.05 -19.72 0.81
C GLU A 120 5.04 -19.60 1.95
N GLU A 121 5.24 -20.28 3.07
CA GLU A 121 4.36 -20.23 4.24
C GLU A 121 4.21 -18.80 4.81
N MET A 122 5.31 -18.06 4.88
CA MET A 122 5.33 -16.67 5.28
C MET A 122 4.63 -15.78 4.25
N ALA A 123 4.85 -16.03 2.95
CA ALA A 123 4.17 -15.30 1.89
C ALA A 123 2.65 -15.53 1.92
N ILE A 124 2.20 -16.78 2.16
CA ILE A 124 0.79 -17.13 2.39
C ILE A 124 0.24 -16.40 3.61
N THR A 125 0.95 -16.44 4.74
CA THR A 125 0.52 -15.77 5.98
C THR A 125 0.34 -14.27 5.77
N ILE A 126 1.29 -13.61 5.10
CA ILE A 126 1.22 -12.19 4.77
C ILE A 126 0.05 -11.92 3.83
N ALA A 127 -0.08 -12.69 2.75
CA ALA A 127 -1.16 -12.54 1.77
C ALA A 127 -2.53 -12.67 2.44
N GLN A 128 -2.75 -13.74 3.20
CA GLN A 128 -3.99 -14.00 3.91
C GLN A 128 -4.35 -12.88 4.91
N HIS A 129 -3.36 -12.35 5.63
CA HIS A 129 -3.61 -11.27 6.58
C HIS A 129 -4.04 -9.98 5.88
N LEU A 130 -3.30 -9.57 4.85
CA LEU A 130 -3.58 -8.35 4.10
C LEU A 130 -4.89 -8.46 3.33
N ASN A 131 -5.14 -9.59 2.66
CA ASN A 131 -6.35 -9.82 1.87
C ASN A 131 -7.62 -9.83 2.71
N ARG A 132 -7.55 -10.31 3.95
CA ARG A 132 -8.67 -10.20 4.89
C ARG A 132 -9.05 -8.74 5.13
N ILE A 133 -8.07 -7.87 5.30
CA ILE A 133 -8.31 -6.44 5.55
C ILE A 133 -8.81 -5.76 4.27
N VAL A 134 -8.14 -5.97 3.13
CA VAL A 134 -8.55 -5.39 1.85
C VAL A 134 -9.96 -5.83 1.46
N SER A 135 -10.32 -7.09 1.71
CA SER A 135 -11.68 -7.59 1.43
C SER A 135 -12.73 -6.78 2.20
N VAL A 136 -12.49 -6.51 3.49
CA VAL A 136 -13.41 -5.69 4.30
C VAL A 136 -13.53 -4.27 3.76
N LEU A 137 -12.42 -3.66 3.31
CA LEU A 137 -12.44 -2.31 2.74
C LEU A 137 -13.22 -2.28 1.42
N VAL A 138 -12.91 -3.20 0.50
CA VAL A 138 -13.61 -3.33 -0.79
C VAL A 138 -15.09 -3.59 -0.61
N GLU A 139 -15.48 -4.37 0.41
CA GLU A 139 -16.88 -4.66 0.71
C GLU A 139 -17.64 -3.44 1.20
N ALA A 140 -16.99 -2.55 1.95
CA ALA A 140 -17.60 -1.37 2.56
C ALA A 140 -18.06 -0.32 1.53
N ASP A 141 -17.40 -0.25 0.38
CA ASP A 141 -17.73 0.72 -0.68
C ASP A 141 -18.82 0.16 -1.61
N GLU A 142 -19.88 0.92 -1.92
CA GLU A 142 -20.93 0.44 -2.84
C GLU A 142 -20.38 0.20 -4.26
N GLU A 143 -19.53 1.10 -4.72
CA GLU A 143 -18.81 1.01 -6.00
C GLU A 143 -17.31 1.18 -5.75
N ILE A 144 -16.48 0.57 -6.62
CA ILE A 144 -15.03 0.72 -6.58
C ILE A 144 -14.50 1.15 -7.97
N ASP A 145 -13.53 2.07 -7.98
CA ASP A 145 -12.74 2.53 -9.14
C ASP A 145 -11.28 2.07 -8.97
N ALA A 146 -10.65 1.58 -10.03
CA ALA A 146 -9.27 1.10 -9.99
C ALA A 146 -8.29 2.17 -9.44
N ARG A 147 -8.55 3.45 -9.69
CA ARG A 147 -7.72 4.56 -9.22
C ARG A 147 -7.85 4.80 -7.72
N GLU A 148 -8.92 4.33 -7.06
CA GLU A 148 -9.05 4.44 -5.61
C GLU A 148 -7.95 3.69 -4.88
N PHE A 149 -7.49 2.56 -5.43
CA PHE A 149 -6.40 1.79 -4.87
C PHE A 149 -5.06 2.56 -4.89
N ASP A 150 -4.83 3.40 -5.88
CA ASP A 150 -3.68 4.31 -5.89
C ASP A 150 -3.81 5.39 -4.80
N LEU A 151 -5.03 5.89 -4.59
CA LEU A 151 -5.33 6.87 -3.54
C LEU A 151 -5.18 6.28 -2.13
N TRP A 152 -5.65 5.05 -1.91
CA TRP A 152 -5.48 4.34 -0.63
C TRP A 152 -3.99 4.19 -0.28
N ARG A 153 -3.18 3.74 -1.26
CA ARG A 153 -1.73 3.65 -1.11
C ARG A 153 -1.12 5.02 -0.85
N GLY A 154 -1.54 6.05 -1.57
CA GLY A 154 -1.08 7.43 -1.36
C GLY A 154 -1.38 7.96 0.04
N MET A 155 -2.58 7.73 0.55
CA MET A 155 -2.98 8.10 1.92
C MET A 155 -2.14 7.37 2.97
N ALA A 156 -1.95 6.07 2.81
CA ALA A 156 -1.13 5.27 3.72
C ALA A 156 0.36 5.66 3.66
N ALA A 157 0.89 5.94 2.47
CA ALA A 157 2.25 6.43 2.28
C ALA A 157 2.45 7.80 2.94
N GLY A 158 1.50 8.73 2.78
CA GLY A 158 1.51 10.02 3.47
C GLY A 158 1.50 9.87 4.99
N SER A 159 0.65 9.01 5.53
CA SER A 159 0.60 8.71 6.97
C SER A 159 1.93 8.12 7.47
N GLN A 160 2.53 7.20 6.72
CA GLN A 160 3.82 6.62 7.08
C GLN A 160 4.95 7.64 7.06
N ALA A 161 5.00 8.49 6.02
CA ALA A 161 6.03 9.52 5.90
C ALA A 161 5.89 10.57 7.02
N GLN A 162 4.66 10.88 7.46
CA GLN A 162 4.43 11.78 8.59
C GLN A 162 4.91 11.17 9.93
N GLY A 163 4.89 9.85 10.06
CA GLY A 163 5.32 9.13 11.27
C GLY A 163 6.78 8.68 11.27
N SER A 164 7.54 8.93 10.19
CA SER A 164 8.94 8.52 10.00
C SER A 164 9.95 9.58 10.43
#